data_AF-A0A7X7LKN2-F1
#
_entry.id   AF-A0A7X7LKN2-F1
#
_cell.length_a   1.000
_cell.length_b   1.000
_cell.length_c   1.000
_cell.angle_alpha   90.00
_cell.angle_beta   90.00
_cell.angle_gamma   90.00
#
_symmetry.space_group_name_H-M   'P 1'
#
loop_
_entity.id
_entity.type
_entity.pdbx_description
1 polymer ?
#
loop_
_entity_poly.entity_id
_entity_poly.type
_entity_poly.pdbx_seq_one_letter_code
_entity_poly.pdbx_strand_id
1 'polypeptide(L)' 'QSYTYHKIRSGDTLGAIAQKYHTTIDKICKLNRISRNTTLQIGRKLKVRVHY' A
#
# COMPACT_ATOMS: atom_id res chain seq x y z
N GLN A 1 3.35 -6.58 15.10
CA GLN A 1 3.23 -5.96 13.76
C GLN A 1 2.64 -6.98 12.82
N SER A 2 1.48 -6.66 12.23
CA SER A 2 0.75 -7.58 11.35
C SER A 2 0.83 -7.10 9.90
N TYR A 3 1.00 -8.06 8.97
CA TYR A 3 0.94 -7.79 7.55
C TYR A 3 -0.47 -8.02 7.04
N THR A 4 -1.00 -7.06 6.31
CA THR A 4 -2.32 -7.15 5.68
C THR A 4 -2.13 -7.03 4.18
N TYR A 5 -2.97 -7.71 3.40
CA TYR A 5 -3.01 -7.53 1.96
C TYR A 5 -4.21 -6.64 1.61
N HIS A 6 -3.92 -5.49 1.03
CA HIS A 6 -4.91 -4.56 0.51
C HIS A 6 -5.12 -4.83 -0.97
N LYS A 7 -6.35 -5.11 -1.40
CA LYS A 7 -6.67 -5.25 -2.82
C LYS A 7 -7.00 -3.87 -3.39
N ILE A 8 -6.18 -3.41 -4.33
CA ILE A 8 -6.33 -2.10 -4.97
C ILE A 8 -7.67 -2.04 -5.70
N ARG A 9 -8.45 -1.00 -5.44
CA ARG A 9 -9.71 -0.67 -6.10
C ARG A 9 -9.55 0.62 -6.91
N SER A 10 -10.51 0.89 -7.78
CA SER A 10 -10.54 2.15 -8.52
C SER A 10 -10.61 3.33 -7.54
N GLY A 11 -9.74 4.32 -7.70
CA GLY A 11 -9.61 5.47 -6.80
C GLY A 11 -8.65 5.28 -5.63
N ASP A 12 -8.11 4.08 -5.40
CA ASP A 12 -7.08 3.90 -4.38
C ASP A 12 -5.75 4.52 -4.82
N THR A 13 -5.15 5.30 -3.92
CA THR A 13 -3.81 5.88 -4.09
C THR A 13 -2.87 5.39 -3.01
N LEU A 14 -1.56 5.37 -3.30
CA LEU A 14 -0.55 5.00 -2.30
C LEU A 14 -0.66 5.84 -1.02
N GLY A 15 -1.01 7.13 -1.15
CA GLY A 15 -1.23 8.04 -0.03
C GLY A 15 -2.44 7.67 0.82
N ALA A 16 -3.60 7.43 0.19
CA ALA A 16 -4.82 7.02 0.90
C ALA A 16 -4.64 5.66 1.60
N ILE A 17 -3.98 4.71 0.95
CA ILE A 17 -3.65 3.41 1.54
C ILE A 17 -2.69 3.60 2.74
N ALA A 18 -1.64 4.41 2.57
CA ALA A 18 -0.69 4.68 3.65
C ALA A 18 -1.37 5.26 4.89
N GLN A 19 -2.23 6.26 4.71
CA GLN A 19 -3.01 6.85 5.80
C GLN A 19 -3.96 5.82 6.45
N LYS A 20 -4.70 5.06 5.64
CA LYS A 20 -5.66 4.06 6.13
C LYS A 20 -5.03 2.99 7.02
N TYR A 21 -3.80 2.60 6.72
CA TYR A 21 -3.08 1.56 7.48
C TYR A 21 -2.07 2.12 8.47
N HIS A 22 -2.12 3.43 8.76
CA HIS A 22 -1.18 4.12 9.65
C HIS A 22 0.29 3.78 9.32
N THR A 23 0.60 3.76 8.03
CA THR A 23 1.91 3.39 7.49
C THR A 23 2.40 4.49 6.55
N THR A 24 3.61 4.34 6.03
CA THR A 24 4.17 5.33 5.09
C THR A 24 4.27 4.75 3.69
N ILE A 25 4.14 5.62 2.68
CA ILE A 25 4.31 5.23 1.28
C ILE A 25 5.66 4.54 1.08
N ASP A 26 6.72 5.02 1.73
CA ASP A 26 8.06 4.40 1.69
C ASP A 26 8.05 2.94 2.12
N LYS A 27 7.39 2.65 3.26
CA LYS A 27 7.26 1.29 3.79
C LYS A 27 6.48 0.41 2.83
N ILE A 28 5.37 0.90 2.29
CA ILE A 28 4.57 0.17 1.30
C ILE A 28 5.40 -0.14 0.05
N CYS A 29 6.11 0.85 -0.48
CA CYS A 29 7.00 0.73 -1.63
C CYS A 29 8.08 -0.32 -1.39
N LYS A 30 8.80 -0.22 -0.26
CA LYS A 30 9.81 -1.22 0.15
C LYS A 30 9.22 -2.62 0.28
N LEU A 31 8.05 -2.75 0.90
CA LEU A 31 7.42 -4.05 1.14
C LEU A 31 6.97 -4.75 -0.14
N ASN A 32 6.56 -3.98 -1.15
CA ASN A 32 6.09 -4.50 -2.43
C ASN A 32 7.13 -4.42 -3.55
N ARG A 33 8.33 -3.92 -3.26
CA ARG A 33 9.39 -3.63 -4.24
C ARG A 33 8.87 -2.79 -5.42
N ILE A 34 8.08 -1.77 -5.11
CA ILE A 34 7.54 -0.81 -6.08
C ILE A 34 8.06 0.59 -5.80
N SER A 35 7.99 1.47 -6.79
CA SER A 35 8.34 2.88 -6.65
C SER A 35 7.13 3.72 -6.27
N ARG A 36 7.35 4.93 -5.73
CA ARG A 36 6.25 5.90 -5.45
C ARG A 36 5.46 6.26 -6.70
N ASN A 37 6.13 6.25 -7.86
CA ASN A 37 5.54 6.57 -9.16
C ASN A 37 4.99 5.32 -9.86
N THR A 38 4.99 4.15 -9.22
CA THR A 38 4.42 2.95 -9.82
C THR A 38 2.91 3.11 -9.89
N THR A 39 2.36 2.99 -11.10
CA THR A 39 0.92 2.97 -11.32
C THR A 39 0.30 1.79 -10.60
N LEU A 40 -0.62 2.07 -9.67
CA LEU A 40 -1.38 1.05 -8.97
C LEU A 40 -2.37 0.40 -9.94
N GLN A 41 -2.17 -0.89 -10.22
CA GLN A 41 -3.10 -1.66 -11.04
C GLN A 41 -4.25 -2.17 -10.19
N ILE A 42 -5.48 -1.82 -10.61
CA ILE A 42 -6.71 -2.27 -9.98
C ILE A 42 -6.75 -3.81 -9.97
N GLY A 43 -7.14 -4.39 -8.84
CA GLY A 43 -7.20 -5.84 -8.65
C GLY A 43 -5.92 -6.46 -8.12
N ARG A 44 -4.78 -5.76 -8.17
CA ARG A 44 -3.52 -6.24 -7.57
C ARG A 44 -3.57 -6.13 -6.05
N LYS A 45 -2.95 -7.09 -5.37
CA LYS A 45 -2.81 -7.11 -3.92
C LYS A 45 -1.52 -6.40 -3.53
N LEU A 46 -1.65 -5.38 -2.70
CA LEU A 46 -0.56 -4.62 -2.12
C LEU A 46 -0.36 -5.10 -0.68
N LYS A 47 0.84 -5.57 -0.36
CA LYS A 47 1.19 -5.95 1.00
C LYS A 47 1.43 -4.67 1.81
N VAL A 48 0.73 -4.50 2.92
CA VAL A 48 0.87 -3.34 3.80
C VAL A 48 1.20 -3.82 5.21
N ARG A 49 2.00 -3.05 5.93
CA ARG A 49 2.32 -3.33 7.33
C ARG A 49 1.59 -2.31 8.20
N VAL A 50 0.69 -2.80 9.05
CA VAL A 50 -0.07 -1.97 9.99
C VAL A 50 0.81 -1.70 11.21
N HIS A 51 0.89 -0.44 11.60
CA HIS A 51 1.45 -0.04 12.88
C HIS A 51 0.29 0.28 13.82
N TYR A 52 0.30 -0.30 15.03
CA TYR A 52 -0.53 0.14 16.14
C TYR A 52 0.17 1.28 16.87
#